data_AF-A0A0F9D2R9-F1
#
_entry.id   AF-A0A0F9D2R9-F1
#
_cell.length_a   1.000
_cell.length_b   1.000
_cell.length_c   1.000
_cell.angle_alpha   90.00
_cell.angle_beta   90.00
_cell.angle_gamma   90.00
#
_symmetry.space_group_name_H-M   'P 1'
#
loop_
_entity.id
_entity.type
_entity.pdbx_description
1 polymer ?
#
loop_
_entity_poly.entity_id
_entity_poly.type
_entity_poly.pdbx_seq_one_letter_code
_entity_poly.pdbx_strand_id
1 'polypeptide(L)'
;MTEQLKPCPFCGGKGSMSKDYCPDGGGAFHFIQCSKCRAKGAEFYATETCPIFYGQVRDAWNRRAALTVTPQEAAKVLLDHYGYDWPDDACDAISANQDGNTAYQLIMALRAISEDSQ
;
A
#
# COMPACT_ATOMS: atom_id res chain seq x y z
N MET A 1 22.02 -6.77 -2.77
CA MET A 1 21.17 -5.99 -1.85
C MET A 1 19.96 -6.86 -1.49
N THR A 2 19.81 -7.24 -0.22
CA THR A 2 18.67 -8.02 0.29
C THR A 2 17.48 -7.09 0.49
N GLU A 3 16.69 -6.83 -0.57
CA GLU A 3 15.50 -5.99 -0.40
C GLU A 3 14.55 -6.63 0.60
N GLN A 4 14.14 -5.84 1.59
CA GLN A 4 13.32 -6.29 2.71
C GLN A 4 11.84 -6.29 2.33
N LEU A 5 11.04 -7.10 3.03
CA LEU A 5 9.59 -7.13 2.87
C LEU A 5 8.95 -5.88 3.48
N LYS A 6 8.09 -5.21 2.72
CA LYS A 6 7.22 -4.15 3.23
C LYS A 6 6.22 -4.73 4.24
N PRO A 7 5.79 -3.95 5.25
CA PRO A 7 4.76 -4.39 6.19
C PRO A 7 3.44 -4.68 5.48
N CYS A 8 2.62 -5.52 6.10
CA CYS A 8 1.31 -5.92 5.60
C CYS A 8 0.44 -4.69 5.35
N PRO A 9 -0.18 -4.55 4.16
CA PRO A 9 -0.98 -3.37 3.82
C PRO A 9 -2.28 -3.26 4.62
N PHE A 10 -2.74 -4.36 5.24
CA PHE A 10 -4.02 -4.38 5.97
C PHE A 10 -3.87 -4.11 7.47
N CYS A 11 -2.78 -4.54 8.09
CA CYS A 11 -2.63 -4.51 9.55
C CYS A 11 -1.26 -4.01 10.04
N GLY A 12 -0.36 -3.65 9.13
CA GLY A 12 1.03 -3.26 9.44
C GLY A 12 1.93 -4.40 9.93
N GLY A 13 1.42 -5.63 10.03
CA GLY A 13 2.16 -6.79 10.52
C GLY A 13 3.29 -7.25 9.58
N LYS A 14 4.13 -8.17 10.04
CA LYS A 14 5.23 -8.73 9.24
C LYS A 14 4.71 -9.80 8.28
N GLY A 15 5.18 -9.76 7.04
CA GLY A 15 5.01 -10.83 6.06
C GLY A 15 6.18 -11.80 6.11
N SER A 16 5.91 -13.08 5.88
CA SER A 16 6.94 -14.13 5.74
C SER A 16 6.68 -14.98 4.50
N MET A 17 7.75 -15.48 3.89
CA MET A 17 7.65 -16.46 2.81
C MET A 17 6.96 -17.73 3.33
N SER A 18 6.04 -18.27 2.55
CA SER A 18 5.29 -19.48 2.84
C SER A 18 5.09 -20.26 1.54
N LYS A 19 4.81 -21.55 1.67
CA LYS A 19 4.57 -22.41 0.52
C LYS A 19 3.49 -23.45 0.82
N ASP A 20 2.69 -23.75 -0.20
CA ASP A 20 1.70 -24.81 -0.22
C ASP A 20 2.11 -25.82 -1.31
N TYR A 21 2.25 -27.09 -0.93
CA TYR A 21 2.69 -28.14 -1.86
C TYR A 21 1.53 -28.63 -2.73
N CYS A 22 1.81 -28.91 -4.01
CA CYS A 22 0.83 -29.56 -4.86
C CYS A 22 0.61 -31.02 -4.40
N PRO A 23 -0.64 -31.51 -4.37
CA PRO A 23 -0.96 -32.88 -3.96
C PRO A 23 -0.32 -33.95 -4.85
N ASP A 24 -0.03 -33.61 -6.12
CA ASP A 24 0.59 -34.48 -7.12
C ASP A 24 2.12 -34.57 -6.99
N GLY A 25 2.72 -33.83 -6.05
CA GLY A 25 4.16 -33.80 -5.82
C GLY A 25 4.96 -33.06 -6.91
N GLY A 26 4.30 -32.42 -7.87
CA GLY A 26 4.95 -31.77 -9.00
C GLY A 26 5.71 -30.48 -8.65
N GLY A 27 5.38 -29.84 -7.52
CA GLY A 27 5.99 -28.58 -7.10
C GLY A 27 5.28 -27.95 -5.90
N ALA A 28 5.53 -26.66 -5.68
CA ALA A 28 4.90 -25.88 -4.62
C ALA A 28 4.55 -24.45 -5.07
N PHE A 29 3.42 -23.96 -4.57
CA PHE A 29 3.02 -22.56 -4.67
C PHE A 29 3.70 -21.76 -3.56
N HIS A 30 4.44 -20.73 -3.93
CA HIS A 30 5.14 -19.85 -3.02
C HIS A 30 4.43 -18.50 -2.95
N PHE A 31 4.28 -17.97 -1.75
CA PHE A 31 3.63 -16.69 -1.49
C PHE A 31 4.16 -16.08 -0.21
N ILE A 32 3.85 -14.79 0.00
CA ILE A 32 4.08 -14.15 1.29
C ILE A 32 2.76 -14.07 2.03
N GLN A 33 2.79 -14.47 3.31
CA GLN A 33 1.64 -14.41 4.19
C GLN A 33 1.95 -13.53 5.40
N CYS A 34 0.99 -12.69 5.79
CA CYS A 34 1.09 -11.93 7.04
C CYS A 34 0.89 -12.85 8.25
N SER A 35 1.79 -12.79 9.22
CA SER A 35 1.68 -13.58 10.46
C SER A 35 0.52 -13.13 11.36
N LYS A 36 0.11 -11.86 11.29
CA LYS A 36 -0.93 -11.28 12.15
C LYS A 36 -2.34 -11.49 11.60
N CYS A 37 -2.61 -11.03 10.38
CA CYS A 37 -3.95 -11.09 9.78
C CYS A 37 -4.13 -12.21 8.77
N ARG A 38 -3.11 -13.03 8.53
CA ARG A 38 -3.11 -14.17 7.58
C ARG A 38 -3.38 -13.80 6.11
N ALA A 39 -3.44 -12.51 5.78
CA ALA A 39 -3.53 -12.02 4.40
C ALA A 39 -2.40 -12.61 3.56
N LYS A 40 -2.77 -13.19 2.41
CA LYS A 40 -1.86 -13.79 1.44
C LYS A 40 -1.60 -12.82 0.28
N GLY A 41 -0.38 -12.82 -0.22
CA GLY A 41 -0.01 -12.17 -1.49
C GLY A 41 -0.28 -13.06 -2.69
N ALA A 42 0.28 -12.67 -3.84
CA ALA A 42 0.23 -13.48 -5.06
C ALA A 42 1.00 -14.81 -4.88
N GLU A 43 0.47 -15.88 -5.47
CA GLU A 43 1.03 -17.22 -5.45
C GLU A 43 1.79 -17.50 -6.76
N PHE A 44 2.98 -18.06 -6.64
CA PHE A 44 3.84 -18.41 -7.77
C PHE A 44 4.18 -19.90 -7.70
N TYR A 45 3.96 -20.63 -8.79
CA TYR A 45 4.29 -22.04 -8.86
C TYR A 45 5.76 -22.24 -9.25
N ALA A 46 6.44 -23.15 -8.54
CA ALA A 46 7.77 -23.61 -8.92
C ALA A 46 7.96 -25.10 -8.58
N THR A 47 8.61 -25.82 -9.50
CA THR A 47 9.08 -27.19 -9.30
C THR A 47 10.48 -27.21 -8.66
N GLU A 48 11.31 -26.23 -9.02
CA GLU A 48 12.63 -25.97 -8.45
C GLU A 48 12.74 -24.48 -8.05
N THR A 49 13.27 -24.20 -6.87
CA THR A 49 13.39 -22.82 -6.38
C THR A 49 14.80 -22.29 -6.57
N CYS A 50 14.95 -21.15 -7.27
CA CYS A 50 16.19 -20.41 -7.35
C CYS A 50 16.08 -19.06 -6.61
N PRO A 51 17.20 -18.40 -6.21
CA PRO A 51 17.15 -17.10 -5.53
C PRO A 51 16.37 -16.01 -6.27
N ILE A 52 16.39 -16.03 -7.61
CA ILE A 52 15.66 -15.07 -8.47
C ILE A 52 14.14 -15.20 -8.27
N PHE A 53 13.64 -16.42 -8.11
CA PHE A 53 12.22 -16.69 -7.91
C PHE A 53 11.69 -16.07 -6.61
N TYR A 54 12.44 -16.13 -5.51
CA TYR A 54 12.05 -15.47 -4.26
C TYR A 54 11.99 -13.94 -4.39
N GLY A 55 12.79 -13.36 -5.29
CA GLY A 55 12.70 -11.95 -5.67
C GLY A 55 11.33 -11.60 -6.25
N GLN A 56 10.82 -12.41 -7.18
CA GLN A 56 9.52 -12.18 -7.82
C GLN A 56 8.36 -12.22 -6.82
N VAL A 57 8.36 -13.21 -5.91
CA VAL A 57 7.33 -13.33 -4.87
C VAL A 57 7.37 -12.10 -3.95
N ARG A 58 8.57 -11.66 -3.57
CA ARG A 58 8.77 -10.45 -2.76
C ARG A 58 8.30 -9.19 -3.47
N ASP A 59 8.64 -9.02 -4.74
CA ASP A 59 8.29 -7.83 -5.51
C ASP A 59 6.78 -7.72 -5.70
N ALA A 60 6.11 -8.85 -5.88
CA ALA A 60 4.66 -8.92 -5.90
C ALA A 60 4.03 -8.48 -4.57
N TRP A 61 4.58 -8.92 -3.43
CA TRP A 61 4.12 -8.46 -2.11
C TRP A 61 4.39 -6.97 -1.86
N ASN A 62 5.53 -6.48 -2.34
CA ASN A 62 5.97 -5.09 -2.16
C ASN A 62 5.31 -4.12 -3.13
N ARG A 63 4.66 -4.62 -4.18
CA ARG A 63 3.82 -3.85 -5.09
C ARG A 63 2.66 -3.25 -4.29
N ARG A 64 2.54 -1.93 -4.37
CA ARG A 64 1.35 -1.20 -3.94
C ARG A 64 0.76 -0.65 -5.23
N ALA A 65 -0.55 -0.70 -5.40
CA ALA A 65 -1.18 0.14 -6.40
C ALA A 65 -0.76 1.57 -6.06
N ALA A 66 -0.12 2.26 -7.00
CA ALA A 66 -0.03 3.70 -6.87
C ALA A 66 -1.47 4.18 -6.81
N LEU A 67 -1.86 4.76 -5.68
CA LEU A 67 -3.10 5.52 -5.61
C LEU A 67 -2.88 6.71 -6.52
N THR A 68 -3.21 6.56 -7.80
CA THR A 68 -3.41 7.68 -8.72
C THR A 68 -4.74 8.32 -8.35
N VAL A 69 -4.83 8.79 -7.11
CA VAL A 69 -5.94 9.61 -6.68
C VAL A 69 -5.54 11.00 -7.13
N THR A 70 -6.27 11.52 -8.10
CA THR A 70 -6.11 12.92 -8.49
C THR A 70 -6.37 13.82 -7.26
N PRO A 71 -5.73 14.99 -7.15
CA PRO A 71 -6.01 15.92 -6.05
C PRO A 71 -7.51 16.19 -5.86
N GLN A 72 -8.28 16.17 -6.96
CA GLN A 72 -9.73 16.33 -6.98
C GLN A 72 -10.47 15.13 -6.37
N GLU A 73 -10.06 13.90 -6.67
CA GLU A 73 -10.64 12.69 -6.06
C GLU A 73 -10.28 12.56 -4.58
N ALA A 74 -9.06 12.97 -4.18
CA ALA A 74 -8.64 12.98 -2.78
C ALA A 74 -9.46 13.99 -1.98
N ALA A 75 -9.65 15.19 -2.53
CA ALA A 75 -10.49 16.23 -1.94
C ALA A 75 -11.94 15.72 -1.77
N LYS A 76 -12.50 15.05 -2.78
CA LYS A 76 -13.85 14.46 -2.70
C LYS A 76 -13.97 13.40 -1.60
N VAL A 77 -13.01 12.48 -1.48
CA VAL A 77 -13.01 11.45 -0.43
C VAL A 77 -12.92 12.08 0.96
N LEU A 78 -12.13 13.14 1.11
CA LEU A 78 -12.03 13.88 2.38
C LEU A 78 -13.32 14.66 2.69
N LEU A 79 -13.93 15.29 1.68
CA LEU A 79 -15.23 15.98 1.81
C LEU A 79 -16.34 15.01 2.25
N ASP A 80 -16.45 13.84 1.59
CA ASP A 80 -17.46 12.83 1.89
C ASP A 80 -17.25 12.19 3.28
N HIS A 81 -16.01 12.10 3.76
CA HIS A 81 -15.70 11.46 5.05
C HIS A 81 -15.74 12.44 6.25
N TYR A 82 -15.32 13.70 6.06
CA TYR A 82 -15.20 14.68 7.14
C TYR A 82 -16.26 15.78 7.13
N GLY A 83 -17.11 15.87 6.09
CA GLY A 83 -18.26 16.78 6.06
C GLY A 83 -17.92 18.27 6.18
N TYR A 84 -16.67 18.66 5.90
CA TYR A 84 -16.21 20.04 6.03
C TYR A 84 -16.54 20.83 4.77
N ASP A 85 -17.38 21.86 4.91
CA ASP A 85 -17.60 22.91 3.92
C ASP A 85 -16.28 23.68 3.78
N TRP A 86 -15.48 23.37 2.75
CA TRP A 86 -14.23 24.09 2.51
C TRP A 86 -14.57 25.48 1.98
N PRO A 87 -13.91 26.54 2.46
CA PRO A 87 -14.07 27.86 1.87
C PRO A 87 -13.61 27.83 0.40
N ASP A 88 -14.32 28.58 -0.45
CA ASP A 88 -14.18 28.57 -1.91
C ASP A 88 -12.73 28.79 -2.42
N ASP A 89 -11.85 29.33 -1.58
CA ASP A 89 -10.44 29.61 -1.85
C ASP A 89 -9.50 28.37 -1.77
N ALA A 90 -9.95 27.27 -1.16
CA ALA A 90 -9.14 26.05 -1.07
C ALA A 90 -9.05 25.27 -2.38
N CYS A 91 -10.06 25.38 -3.25
CA CYS A 91 -10.05 24.79 -4.59
C CYS A 91 -8.96 25.43 -5.48
N ASP A 92 -8.72 26.74 -5.31
CA ASP A 92 -7.68 27.46 -6.04
C ASP A 92 -6.27 27.07 -5.56
N ALA A 93 -6.09 26.81 -4.26
CA ALA A 93 -4.82 26.35 -3.71
C ALA A 93 -4.44 24.93 -4.19
N ILE A 94 -5.43 24.06 -4.42
CA ILE A 94 -5.20 22.69 -4.90
C ILE A 94 -4.93 22.66 -6.41
N SER A 95 -5.65 23.47 -7.20
CA SER A 95 -5.48 23.54 -8.66
C SER A 95 -4.13 24.15 -9.10
N ALA A 96 -3.48 24.93 -8.23
CA ALA A 96 -2.14 25.47 -8.47
C ALA A 96 -0.98 24.46 -8.26
N ASN A 97 -1.23 23.29 -7.66
CA ASN A 97 -0.21 22.27 -7.40
C ASN A 97 -0.21 21.18 -8.49
N GLN A 98 0.66 21.32 -9.49
CA GLN A 98 0.81 20.34 -10.59
C GLN A 98 1.69 19.12 -10.21
N ASP A 99 2.29 19.14 -9.03
CA ASP A 99 3.29 18.16 -8.62
C ASP A 99 2.67 17.25 -7.55
N GLY A 100 2.25 16.05 -7.91
CA GLY A 100 1.53 15.08 -7.05
C GLY A 100 2.25 14.59 -5.79
N ASN A 101 3.30 15.28 -5.32
CA ASN A 101 4.06 14.98 -4.11
C ASN A 101 3.50 15.70 -2.85
N THR A 102 2.65 16.72 -3.04
CA THR A 102 2.19 17.61 -1.95
C THR A 102 0.91 17.14 -1.25
N ALA A 103 0.16 16.18 -1.81
CA ALA A 103 -1.06 15.67 -1.15
C ALA A 103 -0.75 15.02 0.21
N TYR A 104 0.37 14.33 0.33
CA TYR A 104 0.80 13.73 1.60
C TYR A 104 1.26 14.80 2.61
N GLN A 105 1.94 15.85 2.14
CA GLN A 105 2.32 17.02 2.94
C GLN A 105 1.08 17.80 3.42
N LEU A 106 0.06 17.96 2.57
CA LEU A 106 -1.22 18.59 2.93
C LEU A 106 -1.98 17.75 3.96
N ILE A 107 -2.08 16.43 3.77
CA ILE A 107 -2.72 15.53 4.73
C ILE A 107 -2.00 15.55 6.08
N MET A 108 -0.65 15.63 6.08
CA MET A 108 0.13 15.73 7.32
C MET A 108 0.02 17.11 7.98
N ALA A 109 0.00 18.19 7.20
CA ALA A 109 -0.21 19.56 7.72
C ALA A 109 -1.62 19.71 8.33
N LEU A 110 -2.65 19.14 7.70
CA LEU A 110 -4.02 19.15 8.24
C LEU A 110 -4.15 18.32 9.52
N ARG A 111 -3.43 17.21 9.65
CA ARG A 111 -3.35 16.46 10.93
C ARG A 111 -2.69 17.28 12.03
N ALA A 112 -1.57 17.95 11.72
CA ALA A 112 -0.86 18.79 12.70
C ALA A 112 -1.74 19.94 13.23
N ILE A 113 -2.56 20.55 12.38
CA ILE A 113 -3.49 21.63 12.79
C ILE A 113 -4.61 21.10 13.70
N SER A 114 -5.01 19.82 13.56
CA SER A 114 -6.05 19.21 14.42
C SER A 114 -5.57 18.88 15.84
N GLU A 115 -4.27 18.80 16.07
CA GLU A 115 -3.69 18.44 17.38
C GLU A 115 -3.38 19.66 18.26
N ASP A 116 -3.34 20.89 17.71
CA ASP A 116 -3.08 22.14 18.44
C ASP A 116 -4.36 22.82 19.01
N SER A 117 -5.54 22.20 18.85
CA SER A 117 -6.82 22.72 19.38
C SER A 117 -7.33 22.00 20.64
N GLN A 118 -6.42 21.52 21.51
CA GLN A 118 -6.74 21.07 22.87
C GLN A 118 -6.06 21.91 23.94
#